data_AF-A0A6N7TML6-F1
#
_entry.id   AF-A0A6N7TML6-F1
#
_cell.length_a   1.000
_cell.length_b   1.000
_cell.length_c   1.000
_cell.angle_alpha   90.00
_cell.angle_beta   90.00
_cell.angle_gamma   90.00
#
_symmetry.space_group_name_H-M   'P 1'
#
loop_
_entity.id
_entity.type
_entity.pdbx_description
1 polymer ?
#
loop_
_entity_poly.entity_id
_entity_poly.type
_entity_poly.pdbx_seq_one_letter_code
_entity_poly.pdbx_strand_id
1 'polypeptide(L)'
;MSDKIRKYVLPNLPYLFVFWFFSKIGAAYRIAPGTDFGTKLMGMLDTFPKAFETYWPGLGGIDLLVGLAGAAGVYLLIQSKIRQAKKFRRDAEYGTARFGTKEDIKPFVDPKFQNNVILTGTEFLTMNTRPKIPANARNLNACVIASSGSGKTRFWLTPQLLQAHSSYVVVDPKGGTLDQCGRFLQREKYRVRVFNSIDFSKSMHYNPLAYIKTESDVLKFVTALIANTKGDGKEGDEFWTSATRSLTVKSQRTNNKIPLFG
;
A
#
# COMPACT_ATOMS: atom_id res chain seq x y z
N MET A 1 22.57 -18.20 -13.17
CA MET A 1 21.36 -18.35 -14.02
C MET A 1 20.45 -17.17 -13.74
N SER A 2 20.01 -16.40 -14.74
CA SER A 2 19.16 -15.21 -14.51
C SER A 2 17.87 -15.59 -13.78
N ASP A 3 17.46 -14.82 -12.76
CA ASP A 3 16.22 -15.06 -11.98
C ASP A 3 14.99 -15.19 -12.88
N LYS A 4 15.00 -14.51 -14.04
CA LYS A 4 13.97 -14.64 -15.07
C LYS A 4 13.91 -16.06 -15.63
N ILE A 5 15.06 -16.66 -15.96
CA ILE A 5 15.13 -18.03 -16.52
C ILE A 5 14.64 -19.05 -15.49
N ARG A 6 15.07 -18.92 -14.23
CA ARG A 6 14.64 -19.81 -13.15
C ARG A 6 13.11 -19.76 -12.95
N LYS A 7 12.50 -18.57 -13.07
CA LYS A 7 11.05 -18.37 -12.93
C LYS A 7 10.22 -19.06 -14.03
N TYR A 8 10.75 -19.19 -15.24
CA TYR A 8 10.02 -19.82 -16.36
C TYR A 8 10.36 -21.30 -16.53
N VAL A 9 11.59 -21.73 -16.24
CA VAL A 9 12.05 -23.11 -16.50
C VAL A 9 11.60 -24.07 -15.40
N LEU A 10 11.75 -23.70 -14.12
CA LEU A 10 11.40 -24.61 -13.01
C LEU A 10 9.92 -25.02 -12.99
N PRO A 11 8.94 -24.10 -13.17
CA PRO A 11 7.54 -24.49 -13.14
C PRO A 11 7.11 -25.37 -14.31
N ASN A 12 7.84 -25.31 -15.43
CA ASN A 12 7.51 -26.08 -16.63
C ASN A 12 8.18 -27.45 -16.71
N LEU A 13 9.24 -27.68 -15.91
CA LEU A 13 10.00 -28.93 -15.87
C LEU A 13 9.14 -30.19 -15.57
N PRO A 14 8.15 -30.16 -14.65
CA PRO A 14 7.30 -31.32 -14.40
C PRO A 14 6.45 -31.74 -15.61
N TYR A 15 6.05 -30.79 -16.46
CA TYR A 15 5.26 -31.11 -17.66
C TYR A 15 6.09 -31.84 -18.73
N LEU A 16 7.42 -31.64 -18.75
CA LEU A 16 8.32 -32.44 -19.58
C LEU A 16 8.38 -33.89 -19.12
N PHE A 17 8.33 -34.13 -17.81
CA PHE A 17 8.26 -35.48 -17.25
C PHE A 17 6.90 -36.15 -17.56
N VAL A 18 5.80 -35.40 -17.44
CA VAL A 18 4.47 -35.86 -17.85
C VAL A 18 4.46 -36.20 -19.35
N PHE A 19 4.99 -35.30 -20.19
CA PHE A 19 5.12 -35.54 -21.62
C PHE A 19 5.90 -36.83 -21.94
N TRP A 20 7.06 -37.01 -21.30
CA TRP A 20 7.88 -38.22 -21.45
C TRP A 20 7.11 -39.48 -21.03
N PHE A 21 6.45 -39.46 -19.88
CA PHE A 21 5.68 -40.59 -19.37
C PHE A 21 4.52 -40.99 -20.29
N PHE A 22 3.72 -40.02 -20.76
CA PHE A 22 2.62 -40.29 -21.69
C PHE A 22 3.13 -40.70 -23.08
N SER A 23 4.28 -40.19 -23.52
CA SER A 23 4.92 -40.65 -24.76
C SER A 23 5.35 -42.12 -24.67
N LYS A 24 5.78 -42.59 -23.50
CA LYS A 24 6.09 -44.01 -23.25
C LYS A 24 4.86 -44.90 -23.26
N ILE A 25 3.73 -44.42 -22.75
CA ILE A 25 2.44 -45.12 -22.85
C ILE A 25 2.03 -45.27 -24.32
N GLY A 26 2.20 -44.22 -25.13
CA GLY A 26 1.99 -44.30 -26.59
C GLY A 26 2.88 -45.34 -27.26
N ALA A 27 4.17 -45.39 -26.90
CA ALA A 27 5.10 -46.37 -27.41
C ALA A 27 4.76 -47.82 -26.99
N ALA A 28 4.30 -48.03 -25.75
CA ALA A 28 3.81 -49.32 -25.28
C ALA A 28 2.58 -49.78 -26.07
N TYR A 29 1.62 -48.88 -26.28
CA TYR A 29 0.44 -49.16 -27.10
C TYR A 29 0.80 -49.49 -28.55
N ARG A 30 1.83 -48.86 -29.11
CA ARG A 30 2.30 -49.14 -30.47
C ARG A 30 2.91 -50.55 -30.63
N ILE A 31 3.67 -51.00 -29.63
CA ILE A 31 4.41 -52.29 -29.65
C ILE A 31 3.52 -53.46 -29.17
N ALA A 32 2.38 -53.16 -28.53
CA ALA A 32 1.42 -54.15 -28.05
C ALA A 32 0.83 -55.03 -29.18
N PRO A 33 0.79 -56.37 -28.98
CA PRO A 33 0.14 -57.28 -29.92
C PRO A 33 -1.38 -57.15 -29.86
N GLY A 34 -2.04 -57.09 -31.02
CA GLY A 34 -3.50 -57.01 -31.13
C GLY A 34 -3.96 -56.14 -32.30
N THR A 35 -5.04 -56.55 -32.97
CA THR A 35 -5.67 -55.83 -34.09
C THR A 35 -6.81 -54.93 -33.64
N ASP A 36 -7.48 -55.29 -32.55
CA ASP A 36 -8.60 -54.53 -31.97
C ASP A 36 -8.16 -53.68 -30.78
N PHE A 37 -8.86 -52.56 -30.56
CA PHE A 37 -8.53 -51.59 -29.51
C PHE A 37 -8.44 -52.23 -28.11
N GLY A 38 -9.38 -53.12 -27.76
CA GLY A 38 -9.42 -53.78 -26.45
C GLY A 38 -8.32 -54.83 -26.26
N THR A 39 -8.01 -55.62 -27.28
CA THR A 39 -6.94 -56.63 -27.22
C THR A 39 -5.56 -55.99 -27.17
N LYS A 40 -5.39 -54.88 -27.89
CA LYS A 40 -4.17 -54.06 -27.86
C LYS A 40 -3.96 -53.34 -26.52
N LEU A 41 -5.03 -52.94 -25.85
CA LEU A 41 -4.95 -52.36 -24.50
C LEU A 41 -4.53 -53.41 -23.45
N MET A 42 -4.98 -54.65 -23.59
CA MET A 42 -4.54 -55.76 -22.72
C MET A 42 -3.08 -56.13 -23.00
N GLY A 43 -2.67 -56.24 -24.27
CA GLY A 43 -1.27 -56.48 -24.64
C GLY A 43 -0.31 -55.32 -24.31
N MET A 44 -0.84 -54.14 -24.01
CA MET A 44 -0.06 -53.01 -23.52
C MET A 44 0.51 -53.29 -22.12
N LEU A 45 -0.18 -54.06 -21.28
CA LEU A 45 0.31 -54.39 -19.93
C LEU A 45 1.60 -55.22 -19.97
N ASP A 46 1.72 -56.13 -20.95
CA ASP A 46 2.91 -56.98 -21.14
C ASP A 46 4.06 -56.24 -21.84
N THR A 47 3.74 -55.23 -22.65
CA THR A 47 4.74 -54.40 -23.36
C THR A 47 5.12 -53.14 -22.60
N PHE A 48 4.44 -52.85 -21.48
CA PHE A 48 4.73 -51.73 -20.60
C PHE A 48 6.16 -51.78 -20.05
N PRO A 49 6.66 -52.89 -19.46
CA PRO A 49 8.04 -52.94 -18.97
C PRO A 49 9.07 -52.69 -20.08
N LYS A 50 8.85 -53.27 -21.27
CA LYS A 50 9.73 -53.14 -22.44
C LYS A 50 9.80 -51.71 -22.97
N ALA A 51 8.68 -50.96 -22.93
CA ALA A 51 8.66 -49.56 -23.35
C ALA A 51 9.48 -48.63 -22.44
N PHE A 52 9.67 -49.02 -21.17
CA PHE A 52 10.42 -48.26 -20.16
C PHE A 52 11.90 -48.67 -20.02
N GLU A 53 12.35 -49.74 -20.67
CA GLU A 53 13.77 -50.14 -20.71
C GLU A 53 14.65 -49.12 -21.45
N THR A 54 14.09 -48.42 -22.44
CA THR A 54 14.80 -47.36 -23.17
C THR A 54 14.51 -46.00 -22.55
N TYR A 55 15.53 -45.17 -22.32
CA TYR A 55 15.33 -43.84 -21.73
C TYR A 55 14.70 -42.81 -22.68
N TRP A 56 14.83 -43.00 -24.00
CA TRP A 56 14.34 -42.05 -25.00
C TRP A 56 12.82 -42.10 -25.22
N PRO A 57 12.15 -40.94 -25.37
CA PRO A 57 10.72 -40.90 -25.67
C PRO A 57 10.44 -41.60 -27.01
N GLY A 58 9.23 -42.14 -27.16
CA GLY A 58 8.82 -42.77 -28.42
C GLY A 58 8.83 -41.73 -29.54
N LEU A 59 9.67 -41.93 -30.56
CA LEU A 59 9.75 -41.03 -31.73
C LEU A 59 8.63 -41.31 -32.76
N GLY A 60 7.66 -42.16 -32.44
CA GLY A 60 6.49 -42.38 -33.29
C GLY A 60 5.55 -41.17 -33.27
N GLY A 61 4.92 -40.86 -34.40
CA GLY A 61 3.95 -39.77 -34.48
C GLY A 61 2.81 -39.89 -33.46
N ILE A 62 2.31 -41.11 -33.23
CA ILE A 62 1.27 -41.39 -32.23
C ILE A 62 1.81 -41.20 -30.80
N ASP A 63 3.04 -41.65 -30.54
CA ASP A 63 3.70 -41.53 -29.23
C ASP A 63 3.85 -40.06 -28.81
N LEU A 64 4.24 -39.20 -29.74
CA LEU A 64 4.37 -37.75 -29.51
C LEU A 64 3.02 -37.07 -29.30
N LEU A 65 1.99 -37.47 -30.05
CA LEU A 65 0.62 -36.95 -29.89
C LEU A 65 0.02 -37.33 -28.53
N VAL A 66 0.20 -38.58 -28.08
CA VAL A 66 -0.25 -39.04 -26.75
C VAL A 66 0.53 -38.30 -25.66
N GLY A 67 1.83 -38.10 -25.82
CA GLY A 67 2.66 -37.28 -24.93
C GLY A 67 2.14 -35.84 -24.80
N LEU A 68 1.88 -35.15 -25.92
CA LEU A 68 1.37 -33.78 -25.94
C LEU A 68 -0.03 -33.68 -25.33
N ALA A 69 -0.93 -34.60 -25.68
CA ALA A 69 -2.29 -34.64 -25.16
C ALA A 69 -2.32 -34.88 -23.64
N GLY A 70 -1.50 -35.80 -23.14
CA GLY A 70 -1.35 -36.07 -21.71
C GLY A 70 -0.79 -34.87 -20.94
N ALA A 71 0.27 -34.24 -21.45
CA ALA A 71 0.85 -33.04 -20.85
C ALA A 71 -0.13 -31.86 -20.84
N ALA A 72 -0.87 -31.63 -21.94
CA ALA A 72 -1.88 -30.59 -22.03
C ALA A 72 -3.07 -30.86 -21.09
N GLY A 73 -3.54 -32.10 -21.00
CA GLY A 73 -4.61 -32.49 -20.07
C GLY A 73 -4.24 -32.24 -18.61
N VAL A 74 -3.06 -32.70 -18.18
CA VAL A 74 -2.57 -32.47 -16.82
C VAL A 74 -2.34 -30.98 -16.55
N TYR A 75 -1.80 -30.23 -17.52
CA TYR A 75 -1.65 -28.79 -17.43
C TYR A 75 -2.99 -28.07 -17.19
N LEU A 76 -4.02 -28.40 -17.97
CA LEU A 76 -5.35 -27.83 -17.81
C LEU A 76 -5.99 -28.19 -16.47
N LEU A 77 -5.83 -29.43 -16.00
CA LEU A 77 -6.33 -29.85 -14.68
C LEU A 77 -5.66 -29.08 -13.53
N ILE A 78 -4.34 -28.94 -13.57
CA ILE A 78 -3.57 -28.18 -12.56
C ILE A 78 -3.98 -26.71 -12.60
N GLN A 79 -4.07 -26.11 -13.79
CA GLN A 79 -4.48 -24.71 -13.92
C GLN A 79 -5.92 -24.46 -13.46
N SER A 80 -6.83 -25.41 -13.71
CA SER A 80 -8.20 -25.35 -13.19
C SER A 80 -8.21 -25.36 -11.66
N LYS A 81 -7.44 -26.28 -11.04
CA LYS A 81 -7.30 -26.34 -9.57
C LYS A 81 -6.65 -25.08 -8.99
N ILE A 82 -5.63 -24.51 -9.63
CA ILE A 82 -4.99 -23.27 -9.18
C ILE A 82 -5.96 -22.08 -9.26
N ARG A 83 -6.76 -21.98 -10.32
CA ARG A 83 -7.76 -20.91 -10.46
C ARG A 83 -8.90 -21.03 -9.45
N GLN A 84 -9.32 -22.25 -9.13
CA GLN A 84 -10.36 -22.55 -8.14
C GLN A 84 -9.81 -22.59 -6.70
N ALA A 85 -8.49 -22.48 -6.52
CA ALA A 85 -7.88 -22.48 -5.20
C ALA A 85 -8.26 -21.18 -4.46
N LYS A 86 -9.10 -21.33 -3.44
CA LYS A 86 -9.38 -20.25 -2.49
C LYS A 86 -8.08 -19.83 -1.81
N LYS A 87 -7.80 -18.52 -1.81
CA LYS A 87 -6.62 -17.94 -1.18
C LYS A 87 -6.81 -17.85 0.33
N PHE A 88 -6.51 -18.95 1.03
CA PHE A 88 -6.49 -18.97 2.49
C PHE A 88 -5.07 -18.71 3.00
N ARG A 89 -4.95 -17.89 4.04
CA ARG A 89 -3.71 -17.79 4.84
C ARG A 89 -3.81 -18.80 5.97
N ARG A 90 -3.40 -20.03 5.70
CA ARG A 90 -3.31 -21.09 6.71
C ARG A 90 -2.23 -20.71 7.74
N ASP A 91 -2.50 -21.01 9.01
CA ASP A 91 -1.58 -20.79 10.15
C ASP A 91 -1.28 -19.30 10.47
N ALA A 92 -2.17 -18.39 10.06
CA ALA A 92 -2.08 -16.95 10.26
C ALA A 92 -3.12 -16.40 11.26
N GLU A 93 -3.67 -17.26 12.11
CA GLU A 93 -4.83 -16.96 12.97
C GLU A 93 -4.54 -15.86 14.01
N TYR A 94 -3.29 -15.77 14.47
CA TYR A 94 -2.83 -14.79 15.45
C TYR A 94 -2.12 -13.57 14.81
N GLY A 95 -2.29 -13.38 13.50
CA GLY A 95 -1.64 -12.31 12.74
C GLY A 95 -0.31 -12.75 12.12
N THR A 96 0.11 -12.01 11.09
CA THR A 96 1.33 -12.28 10.30
C THR A 96 2.34 -11.13 10.40
N ALA A 97 2.21 -10.32 11.45
CA ALA A 97 3.11 -9.22 11.68
C ALA A 97 4.52 -9.76 11.94
N ARG A 98 5.49 -9.24 11.19
CA ARG A 98 6.91 -9.51 11.37
C ARG A 98 7.68 -8.22 11.19
N PHE A 99 8.91 -8.18 11.69
CA PHE A 99 9.83 -7.11 11.34
C PHE A 99 10.05 -7.10 9.83
N GLY A 100 9.94 -5.90 9.25
CA GLY A 100 10.17 -5.65 7.84
C GLY A 100 11.67 -5.69 7.53
N THR A 101 11.98 -6.08 6.30
CA THR A 101 13.32 -6.00 5.72
C THR A 101 13.38 -4.87 4.70
N LYS A 102 14.60 -4.48 4.29
CA LYS A 102 14.79 -3.45 3.25
C LYS A 102 14.10 -3.83 1.94
N GLU A 103 13.99 -5.11 1.64
CA GLU A 103 13.32 -5.66 0.47
C GLU A 103 11.81 -5.40 0.50
N ASP A 104 11.21 -5.43 1.68
CA ASP A 104 9.78 -5.24 1.86
C ASP A 104 9.37 -3.79 1.59
N ILE A 105 10.21 -2.80 1.93
CA ILE A 105 9.88 -1.37 1.74
C ILE A 105 10.14 -0.89 0.31
N LYS A 106 11.10 -1.46 -0.43
CA LYS A 106 11.52 -1.04 -1.78
C LYS A 106 10.37 -0.72 -2.76
N PRO A 107 9.28 -1.51 -2.85
CA PRO A 107 8.18 -1.22 -3.78
C PRO A 107 7.38 0.04 -3.45
N PHE A 108 7.53 0.56 -2.23
CA PHE A 108 6.84 1.74 -1.72
C PHE A 108 7.73 2.99 -1.72
N VAL A 109 8.99 2.89 -2.19
CA VAL A 109 9.94 4.00 -2.24
C VAL A 109 9.96 4.62 -3.64
N ASP A 110 9.91 5.94 -3.71
CA ASP A 110 10.15 6.70 -4.94
C ASP A 110 11.66 6.78 -5.23
N PRO A 111 12.11 6.59 -6.48
CA PRO A 111 13.52 6.70 -6.83
C PRO A 111 14.12 8.09 -6.52
N LYS A 112 13.31 9.15 -6.53
CA LYS A 112 13.75 10.49 -6.14
C LYS A 112 13.55 10.67 -4.65
N PHE A 113 14.65 10.80 -3.90
CA PHE A 113 14.64 10.92 -2.45
C PHE A 113 13.66 11.97 -1.92
N GLN A 114 13.64 13.17 -2.53
CA GLN A 114 12.80 14.30 -2.09
C GLN A 114 11.28 14.04 -2.21
N ASN A 115 10.87 13.03 -2.96
CA ASN A 115 9.46 12.65 -3.11
C ASN A 115 9.03 11.64 -2.05
N ASN A 116 9.82 11.43 -1.00
CA ASN A 116 9.54 10.44 0.03
C ASN A 116 9.42 11.06 1.43
N VAL A 117 8.53 10.47 2.23
CA VAL A 117 8.52 10.61 3.68
C VAL A 117 9.63 9.74 4.26
N ILE A 118 10.49 10.32 5.11
CA ILE A 118 11.53 9.59 5.82
C ILE A 118 10.89 8.92 7.03
N LEU A 119 10.95 7.59 7.10
CA LEU A 119 10.48 6.85 8.27
C LEU A 119 11.65 6.52 9.20
N THR A 120 12.75 6.04 8.63
CA THR A 120 14.00 5.71 9.32
C THR A 120 15.19 6.02 8.39
N GLY A 121 16.41 5.61 8.75
CA GLY A 121 17.56 5.72 7.86
C GLY A 121 17.49 4.82 6.61
N THR A 122 16.67 3.77 6.62
CA THR A 122 16.58 2.77 5.55
C THR A 122 15.20 2.68 4.90
N GLU A 123 14.14 3.03 5.64
CA GLU A 123 12.76 2.98 5.19
C GLU A 123 12.24 4.36 4.79
N PHE A 124 11.67 4.42 3.59
CA PHE A 124 11.06 5.61 3.01
C PHE A 124 9.68 5.27 2.44
N LEU A 125 8.81 6.27 2.35
CA LEU A 125 7.48 6.09 1.79
C LEU A 125 7.20 7.14 0.71
N THR A 126 6.88 6.69 -0.49
CA THR A 126 6.55 7.57 -1.60
C THR A 126 5.35 8.45 -1.27
N MET A 127 5.46 9.74 -1.54
CA MET A 127 4.33 10.67 -1.45
C MET A 127 3.39 10.58 -2.64
N ASN A 128 3.72 9.77 -3.65
CA ASN A 128 2.84 9.55 -4.78
C ASN A 128 1.64 8.72 -4.33
N THR A 129 0.47 9.36 -4.25
CA THR A 129 -0.79 8.71 -3.88
C THR A 129 -1.33 7.76 -4.97
N ARG A 130 -0.76 7.81 -6.18
CA ARG A 130 -1.14 6.98 -7.32
C ARG A 130 0.08 6.29 -7.95
N PRO A 131 0.68 5.31 -7.25
CA PRO A 131 1.78 4.52 -7.81
C PRO A 131 1.29 3.66 -8.98
N LYS A 132 2.23 3.27 -9.87
CA LYS A 132 1.93 2.41 -11.05
C LYS A 132 1.24 1.10 -10.67
N ILE A 133 1.54 0.58 -9.48
CA ILE A 133 0.89 -0.59 -8.90
C ILE A 133 0.00 -0.08 -7.77
N PRO A 134 -1.34 -0.04 -7.95
CA PRO A 134 -2.25 0.52 -6.93
C PRO A 134 -2.16 -0.16 -5.57
N ALA A 135 -1.79 -1.45 -5.53
CA ALA A 135 -1.56 -2.18 -4.28
C ALA A 135 -0.42 -1.60 -3.42
N ASN A 136 0.44 -0.77 -4.01
CA ASN A 136 1.53 -0.09 -3.32
C ASN A 136 1.14 1.28 -2.76
N ALA A 137 -0.09 1.74 -2.97
CA ALA A 137 -0.56 2.98 -2.36
C ALA A 137 -0.68 2.80 -0.85
N ARG A 138 -0.07 3.70 -0.08
CA ARG A 138 -0.09 3.69 1.39
C ARG A 138 -0.62 5.00 1.94
N ASN A 139 -1.18 4.92 3.15
CA ASN A 139 -1.56 6.11 3.92
C ASN A 139 -0.28 6.84 4.34
N LEU A 140 -0.28 8.17 4.20
CA LEU A 140 0.85 9.05 4.53
C LEU A 140 0.75 9.65 5.92
N ASN A 141 -0.38 9.45 6.62
CA ASN A 141 -0.53 9.88 8.00
C ASN A 141 0.33 9.00 8.92
N ALA A 142 1.12 9.63 9.78
CA ALA A 142 1.95 8.96 10.77
C ALA A 142 1.51 9.34 12.19
N CYS A 143 1.39 8.33 13.05
CA CYS A 143 1.21 8.50 14.49
C CYS A 143 2.50 8.08 15.19
N VAL A 144 3.18 9.04 15.83
CA VAL A 144 4.47 8.81 16.50
C VAL A 144 4.27 8.83 18.01
N ILE A 145 4.37 7.64 18.61
CA ILE A 145 4.26 7.45 20.06
C ILE A 145 5.66 7.33 20.65
N ALA A 146 6.02 8.22 21.58
CA ALA A 146 7.27 8.11 22.32
C ALA A 146 7.15 8.83 23.67
N SER A 147 8.01 8.48 24.63
CA SER A 147 8.08 9.14 25.94
C SER A 147 8.59 10.59 25.84
N SER A 148 8.49 11.34 26.94
CA SER A 148 9.11 12.67 27.01
C SER A 148 10.63 12.54 26.88
N GLY A 149 11.27 13.43 26.12
CA GLY A 149 12.72 13.42 25.92
C GLY A 149 13.25 12.43 24.87
N SER A 150 12.44 11.53 24.29
CA SER A 150 12.92 10.57 23.27
C SER A 150 13.34 11.19 21.93
N GLY A 151 13.29 12.52 21.80
CA GLY A 151 13.73 13.21 20.58
C GLY A 151 12.73 13.19 19.42
N LYS A 152 11.42 13.06 19.67
CA LYS A 152 10.37 13.08 18.63
C LYS A 152 10.56 14.22 17.62
N THR A 153 10.80 15.43 18.10
CA THR A 153 11.06 16.60 17.25
C THR A 153 12.31 16.40 16.39
N ARG A 154 13.44 16.02 17.00
CA ARG A 154 14.72 15.88 16.31
C ARG A 154 14.76 14.73 15.30
N PHE A 155 14.18 13.58 15.64
CA PHE A 155 14.30 12.36 14.83
C PHE A 155 13.18 12.23 13.79
N TRP A 156 11.98 12.74 14.07
CA TRP A 156 10.85 12.65 13.14
C TRP A 156 10.58 13.98 12.43
N LEU A 157 10.34 15.06 13.18
CA LEU A 157 9.87 16.32 12.59
C LEU A 157 10.98 17.08 11.83
N THR A 158 12.17 17.22 12.42
CA THR A 158 13.27 18.00 11.86
C THR A 158 13.72 17.48 10.48
N PRO A 159 13.96 16.17 10.26
CA PRO A 159 14.34 15.66 8.94
C PRO A 159 13.26 15.96 7.89
N GLN A 160 11.98 15.86 8.27
CA GLN A 160 10.86 16.14 7.35
C GLN A 160 10.81 17.60 6.92
N LEU A 161 11.09 18.54 7.82
CA LEU A 161 11.17 19.98 7.50
C LEU A 161 12.40 20.31 6.66
N LEU A 162 13.55 19.69 6.98
CA LEU A 162 14.80 19.91 6.26
C LEU A 162 14.80 19.34 4.84
N GLN A 163 13.83 18.48 4.50
CA GLN A 163 13.63 18.08 3.11
C GLN A 163 13.07 19.21 2.21
N ALA A 164 12.43 20.24 2.79
CA ALA A 164 11.88 21.40 2.07
C ALA A 164 11.10 21.04 0.78
N HIS A 165 10.31 19.97 0.82
CA HIS A 165 9.68 19.41 -0.37
C HIS A 165 8.20 19.79 -0.51
N SER A 166 7.55 20.25 0.56
CA SER A 166 6.11 20.56 0.60
C SER A 166 5.78 21.76 1.49
N SER A 167 4.52 22.21 1.50
CA SER A 167 4.06 23.24 2.44
C SER A 167 3.84 22.65 3.84
N TYR A 168 4.34 23.32 4.86
CA TYR A 168 4.28 22.85 6.25
C TYR A 168 3.39 23.75 7.11
N VAL A 169 2.57 23.12 7.95
CA VAL A 169 1.89 23.75 9.09
C VAL A 169 2.38 23.01 10.33
N VAL A 170 3.03 23.74 11.23
CA VAL A 170 3.67 23.16 12.42
C VAL A 170 3.09 23.82 13.66
N VAL A 171 2.59 23.01 14.58
CA VAL A 171 2.23 23.44 15.93
C VAL A 171 3.47 23.29 16.80
N ASP A 172 4.04 24.40 17.25
CA ASP A 172 5.29 24.44 18.01
C ASP A 172 5.08 25.08 19.39
N PRO A 173 4.70 24.29 20.41
CA PRO A 173 4.39 24.81 21.74
C PRO A 173 5.56 25.53 22.44
N LYS A 174 6.80 25.25 22.02
CA LYS A 174 8.03 25.78 22.65
C LYS A 174 8.83 26.74 21.77
N GLY A 175 8.43 26.93 20.50
CA GLY A 175 9.18 27.72 19.52
C GLY A 175 10.48 27.09 19.01
N GLY A 176 10.90 25.95 19.54
CA GLY A 176 12.20 25.34 19.23
C GLY A 176 12.30 24.79 17.80
N THR A 177 11.18 24.45 17.16
CA THR A 177 11.18 23.98 15.77
C THR A 177 11.42 25.14 14.80
N LEU A 178 10.80 26.29 15.06
CA LEU A 178 11.03 27.50 14.28
C LEU A 178 12.49 27.97 14.42
N ASP A 179 13.05 27.94 15.63
CA ASP A 179 14.45 28.34 15.87
C ASP A 179 15.44 27.43 15.13
N GLN A 180 15.19 26.12 15.10
CA GLN A 180 16.07 25.14 14.44
C GLN A 180 15.97 25.18 12.91
N CYS A 181 14.75 25.20 12.36
CA CYS A 181 14.51 24.98 10.93
C CYS A 181 14.13 26.26 10.17
N GLY A 182 13.69 27.32 10.85
CA GLY A 182 13.10 28.50 10.22
C GLY A 182 14.05 29.22 9.27
N ARG A 183 15.31 29.39 9.68
CA ARG A 183 16.33 30.03 8.83
C ARG A 183 16.71 29.19 7.62
N PHE A 184 16.69 27.86 7.75
CA PHE A 184 16.89 26.95 6.61
C PHE A 184 15.73 27.09 5.61
N LEU A 185 14.48 27.04 6.07
CA LEU A 185 13.31 27.18 5.21
C LEU A 185 13.29 28.53 4.47
N GLN A 186 13.68 29.62 5.13
CA GLN A 186 13.84 30.92 4.47
C GLN A 186 14.87 30.90 3.34
N ARG A 187 16.00 30.18 3.50
CA ARG A 187 17.01 30.01 2.44
C ARG A 187 16.49 29.17 1.28
N GLU A 188 15.66 28.17 1.56
CA GLU A 188 14.89 27.41 0.57
C GLU A 188 13.70 28.21 -0.02
N LYS A 189 13.67 29.54 0.18
CA LYS A 189 12.69 30.49 -0.36
C LYS A 189 11.25 30.28 0.14
N TYR A 190 11.08 29.65 1.30
CA TYR A 190 9.76 29.56 1.93
C TYR A 190 9.32 30.90 2.51
N ARG A 191 8.02 31.19 2.37
CA ARG A 191 7.35 32.27 3.10
C ARG A 191 6.95 31.75 4.48
N VAL A 192 7.84 31.92 5.46
CA VAL A 192 7.57 31.53 6.84
C VAL A 192 6.59 32.51 7.47
N ARG A 193 5.47 32.01 7.98
CA ARG A 193 4.52 32.80 8.77
C ARG A 193 4.35 32.22 10.16
N VAL A 194 4.34 33.09 11.17
CA VAL A 194 4.28 32.72 12.58
C VAL A 194 3.04 33.32 13.21
N PHE A 195 2.22 32.46 13.82
CA PHE A 195 1.12 32.87 14.68
C PHE A 195 1.47 32.48 16.11
N ASN A 196 1.82 33.48 16.91
CA ASN A 196 2.11 33.34 18.33
C ASN A 196 0.91 33.86 19.13
N SER A 197 0.34 33.00 19.98
CA SER A 197 -0.82 33.30 20.84
C SER A 197 -0.42 33.79 22.23
N ILE A 198 0.86 33.84 22.56
CA ILE A 198 1.40 34.30 23.85
C ILE A 198 1.98 35.71 23.69
N ASP A 199 2.91 35.87 22.74
CA ASP A 199 3.57 37.16 22.47
C ASP A 199 3.15 37.68 21.09
N PHE A 200 2.14 38.55 21.08
CA PHE A 200 1.60 39.13 19.86
C PHE A 200 2.60 40.03 19.13
N SER A 201 3.59 40.60 19.82
CA SER A 201 4.63 41.42 19.17
C SER A 201 5.50 40.63 18.19
N LYS A 202 5.57 39.30 18.38
CA LYS A 202 6.28 38.34 17.52
C LYS A 202 5.35 37.51 16.63
N SER A 203 4.07 37.89 16.55
CA SER A 203 3.04 37.20 15.78
C SER A 203 2.71 37.99 14.53
N MET A 204 2.37 37.31 13.42
CA MET A 204 2.01 37.99 12.17
C MET A 204 0.58 38.55 12.14
N HIS A 205 -0.13 38.55 13.27
CA HIS A 205 -1.56 38.86 13.41
C HIS A 205 -2.46 38.05 12.47
N TYR A 206 -3.53 37.46 13.00
CA TYR A 206 -4.45 36.65 12.22
C TYR A 206 -5.88 37.12 12.44
N ASN A 207 -6.56 37.47 11.35
CA ASN A 207 -7.98 37.79 11.36
C ASN A 207 -8.76 36.68 10.63
N PRO A 208 -9.40 35.74 11.34
CA PRO A 208 -10.19 34.68 10.70
C PRO A 208 -11.40 35.21 9.94
N LEU A 209 -11.96 36.37 10.32
CA LEU A 209 -13.13 36.96 9.67
C LEU A 209 -12.81 37.43 8.24
N ALA A 210 -11.56 37.79 7.96
CA ALA A 210 -11.13 38.17 6.62
C ALA A 210 -11.21 37.00 5.60
N TYR A 211 -11.36 35.76 6.08
CA TYR A 211 -11.44 34.56 5.25
C TYR A 211 -12.88 34.06 5.06
N ILE A 212 -13.87 34.68 5.71
CA ILE A 212 -15.29 34.35 5.55
C ILE A 212 -15.82 35.04 4.30
N LYS A 213 -16.14 34.26 3.26
CA LYS A 213 -16.69 34.78 1.99
C LYS A 213 -18.10 34.31 1.71
N THR A 214 -18.47 33.16 2.25
CA THR A 214 -19.78 32.55 2.06
C THR A 214 -20.42 32.23 3.40
N GLU A 215 -21.74 32.07 3.41
CA GLU A 215 -22.47 31.63 4.61
C GLU A 215 -22.00 30.26 5.10
N SER A 216 -21.54 29.40 4.19
CA SER A 216 -20.95 28.11 4.55
C SER A 216 -19.66 28.28 5.38
N ASP A 217 -18.90 29.34 5.14
CA ASP A 217 -17.66 29.63 5.88
C ASP A 217 -17.97 30.17 7.28
N VAL A 218 -19.06 30.93 7.43
CA VAL A 218 -19.58 31.33 8.75
C VAL A 218 -19.88 30.10 9.58
N LEU A 219 -20.55 29.11 8.99
CA LEU A 219 -20.86 27.86 9.68
C LEU A 219 -19.59 27.09 10.07
N LYS A 220 -18.62 26.96 9.17
CA LYS A 220 -17.32 26.32 9.49
C LYS A 220 -16.60 27.03 10.62
N PHE A 221 -16.54 28.37 10.58
CA PHE A 221 -15.88 29.18 11.59
C PHE A 221 -16.54 28.99 12.96
N VAL A 222 -17.87 29.09 13.03
CA VAL A 222 -18.61 28.92 14.29
C VAL A 222 -18.47 27.50 14.83
N THR A 223 -18.56 26.48 13.96
CA THR A 223 -18.35 25.09 14.38
C THR A 223 -16.93 24.88 14.93
N ALA A 224 -15.91 25.42 14.26
CA ALA A 224 -14.53 25.34 14.75
C ALA A 224 -14.35 26.07 16.08
N LEU A 225 -14.94 27.26 16.25
CA LEU A 225 -14.87 28.02 17.50
C LEU A 225 -15.50 27.22 18.65
N ILE A 226 -16.74 26.77 18.48
CA ILE A 226 -17.47 26.01 19.49
C ILE A 226 -16.73 24.72 19.85
N ALA A 227 -16.24 23.97 18.86
CA ALA A 227 -15.52 22.73 19.10
C ALA A 227 -14.25 22.90 19.94
N ASN A 228 -13.58 24.05 19.83
CA ASN A 228 -12.34 24.35 20.57
C ASN A 228 -12.57 25.09 21.89
N THR A 229 -13.79 25.58 22.18
CA THR A 229 -14.15 26.22 23.46
C THR A 229 -14.95 25.32 24.39
N LYS A 230 -15.39 24.14 23.93
CA LYS A 230 -15.92 23.09 24.81
C LYS A 230 -14.74 22.53 25.62
N GLY A 231 -14.57 22.98 26.87
CA GLY A 231 -13.61 22.37 27.79
C GLY A 231 -13.97 20.91 28.09
N ASP A 232 -13.06 20.15 28.72
CA ASP A 232 -13.23 18.72 29.08
C ASP A 232 -14.37 18.43 30.11
N GLY A 233 -15.24 19.41 30.39
CA GLY A 233 -16.40 19.27 31.25
C GLY A 233 -17.61 18.67 30.53
N LYS A 234 -18.53 18.09 31.31
CA LYS A 234 -19.82 17.54 30.84
C LYS A 234 -20.50 18.45 29.83
N GLU A 235 -21.12 17.84 28.81
CA GLU A 235 -21.87 18.51 27.74
C GLU A 235 -22.66 19.72 28.25
N GLY A 236 -22.14 20.92 27.99
CA GLY A 236 -22.91 22.15 28.16
C GLY A 236 -24.04 22.18 27.13
N ASP A 237 -25.24 22.53 27.60
CA ASP A 237 -26.53 22.56 26.89
C ASP A 237 -26.44 22.79 25.38
N GLU A 238 -27.03 21.88 24.62
CA GLU A 238 -27.14 21.91 23.15
C GLU A 238 -27.81 23.21 22.66
N PHE A 239 -28.65 23.82 23.52
CA PHE A 239 -29.27 25.12 23.32
C PHE A 239 -28.25 26.24 23.07
N TRP A 240 -27.19 26.36 23.88
CA TRP A 240 -26.20 27.43 23.71
C TRP A 240 -25.35 27.24 22.45
N THR A 241 -25.09 25.99 22.07
CA THR A 241 -24.42 25.65 20.80
C THR A 241 -25.28 26.06 19.60
N SER A 242 -26.59 25.76 19.63
CA SER A 242 -27.55 26.11 18.57
C SER A 242 -27.80 27.63 18.49
N ALA A 243 -27.96 28.30 19.64
CA ALA A 243 -28.16 29.74 19.73
C ALA A 243 -26.95 30.52 19.17
N THR A 244 -25.72 30.12 19.51
CA THR A 244 -24.48 30.76 19.01
C THR A 244 -24.36 30.63 17.49
N ARG A 245 -24.71 29.46 16.94
CA ARG A 245 -24.74 29.22 15.49
C ARG A 245 -25.76 30.10 14.78
N SER A 246 -26.97 30.22 15.34
CA SER A 246 -28.05 31.05 14.78
C SER A 246 -27.71 32.55 14.83
N LEU A 247 -27.18 33.04 15.96
CA LEU A 247 -26.87 34.46 16.15
C LEU A 247 -25.76 34.93 15.21
N THR A 248 -24.73 34.10 15.01
CA THR A 248 -23.58 34.47 14.16
C THR A 248 -23.97 34.54 12.68
N VAL A 249 -24.83 33.61 12.21
CA VAL A 249 -25.38 33.65 10.85
C VAL A 249 -26.24 34.91 10.65
N LYS A 250 -27.05 35.29 11.65
CA LYS A 250 -27.91 36.47 11.57
C LYS A 250 -27.11 37.79 11.57
N SER A 251 -26.03 37.87 12.36
CA SER A 251 -25.16 39.07 12.43
C SER A 251 -24.42 39.33 11.11
N GLN A 252 -23.89 38.28 10.46
CA GLN A 252 -23.16 38.44 9.20
C GLN A 252 -24.08 38.78 8.02
N ARG A 253 -25.33 38.28 8.01
CA ARG A 253 -26.33 38.62 6.97
C ARG A 253 -26.84 40.06 7.04
N THR A 254 -26.80 40.70 8.21
CA THR A 254 -27.45 42.01 8.42
C THR A 254 -26.49 43.20 8.31
N ASN A 255 -25.22 43.00 7.97
CA ASN A 255 -24.18 44.05 7.95
C ASN A 255 -24.05 44.83 9.28
N ASN A 256 -24.75 44.39 10.34
CA ASN A 256 -24.64 44.92 11.67
C ASN A 256 -23.39 44.32 12.30
N LYS A 257 -22.33 45.11 12.32
CA LYS A 257 -21.09 44.88 13.08
C LYS A 257 -21.44 44.82 14.57
N ILE A 258 -21.92 43.68 15.04
CA ILE A 258 -21.94 43.38 16.47
C ILE A 258 -20.46 43.19 16.85
N PRO A 259 -19.89 44.00 17.76
CA PRO A 259 -18.55 43.78 18.25
C PRO A 259 -18.58 42.51 19.10
N LEU A 260 -18.26 41.36 18.48
CA LEU A 260 -18.27 40.07 19.16
C LEU A 260 -17.08 39.89 20.10
N PHE A 261 -16.12 40.81 20.12
CA PHE A 261 -15.00 40.84 21.04
C PHE A 261 -14.61 42.29 21.31
N GLY A 262 -14.66 42.70 22.57
CA GLY A 262 -13.99 43.89 23.09
C GLY A 262 -12.54 43.59 23.42
#